data_AF-A0AAQ1GFV5-F1
#
_entry.id   AF-A0AAQ1GFV5-F1
#
_cell.length_a   1.000
_cell.length_b   1.000
_cell.length_c   1.000
_cell.angle_alpha   90.00
_cell.angle_beta   90.00
_cell.angle_gamma   90.00
#
_symmetry.space_group_name_H-M   'P 1'
#
loop_
_entity.id
_entity.type
_entity.pdbx_description
1 polymer ?
#
loop_
_entity_poly.entity_id
_entity_poly.type
_entity_poly.pdbx_seq_one_letter_code
_entity_poly.pdbx_strand_id
1 'polypeptide(L)'
;MFGLGVLPSLICEFSKLYPDIQVELVLSENPADLSNDHIDIDFRIAPPVEAGIKRRMLFRSDRYLVVSPAYFIGRNPPTSPEELKLHRCVAYSMPGSGYSWRFRKDNVETEVSFQPSHVSNNGIALLEFARMGEGIVLLDDYTVHKDLLSRRLVRLLPEYQVTNSSFEDGMYATIIDSLPIPTKIRLFLDFVASRVSGSELRFSAYESTM
;
A
#
# COMPACT_ATOMS: atom_id res chain seq x y z
N MET A 1 -4.09 -2.24 -3.61
CA MET A 1 -3.76 -3.53 -2.95
C MET A 1 -4.73 -3.84 -1.82
N PHE A 2 -4.95 -2.95 -0.85
CA PHE A 2 -5.92 -3.19 0.25
C PHE A 2 -7.35 -3.44 -0.24
N GLY A 3 -7.80 -2.65 -1.22
CA GLY A 3 -9.12 -2.83 -1.82
C GLY A 3 -9.34 -4.17 -2.54
N LEU A 4 -8.28 -4.81 -3.05
CA LEU A 4 -8.38 -6.12 -3.72
C LEU A 4 -8.06 -7.28 -2.79
N GLY A 5 -7.00 -7.16 -1.99
CA GLY A 5 -6.47 -8.24 -1.16
C GLY A 5 -7.10 -8.35 0.23
N VAL A 6 -7.85 -7.35 0.69
CA VAL A 6 -8.43 -7.32 2.04
C VAL A 6 -9.92 -7.07 2.02
N LEU A 7 -10.38 -5.97 1.40
CA LEU A 7 -11.78 -5.56 1.47
C LEU A 7 -12.78 -6.64 1.02
N PRO A 8 -12.56 -7.44 -0.06
CA PRO A 8 -13.55 -8.42 -0.49
C PRO A 8 -13.85 -9.49 0.57
N SER A 9 -12.81 -10.02 1.23
CA SER A 9 -12.99 -11.00 2.32
C SER A 9 -13.77 -10.39 3.49
N LEU A 10 -13.41 -9.17 3.89
CA LEU A 10 -14.10 -8.46 4.96
C LEU A 10 -15.55 -8.15 4.61
N ILE A 11 -15.84 -7.77 3.36
CA ILE A 11 -17.20 -7.53 2.88
C ILE A 11 -18.02 -8.83 2.96
N CYS A 12 -17.46 -9.96 2.53
CA CYS A 12 -18.15 -11.25 2.63
C CYS A 12 -18.47 -11.66 4.08
N GLU A 13 -17.57 -11.38 5.04
CA GLU A 13 -17.85 -11.60 6.46
C GLU A 13 -18.91 -10.62 6.99
N PHE A 14 -18.79 -9.33 6.63
CA PHE A 14 -19.70 -8.29 7.07
C PHE A 14 -21.14 -8.55 6.60
N SER A 15 -21.33 -8.95 5.34
CA SER A 15 -22.65 -9.27 4.79
C SER A 15 -23.33 -10.46 5.47
N LYS A 16 -22.58 -11.35 6.13
CA LYS A 16 -23.17 -12.43 6.95
C LYS A 16 -23.72 -11.90 8.28
N LEU A 17 -23.08 -10.86 8.84
CA LEU A 17 -23.51 -10.22 10.09
C LEU A 17 -24.64 -9.20 9.86
N TYR A 18 -24.64 -8.52 8.71
CA TYR A 18 -25.60 -7.47 8.36
C TYR A 18 -26.16 -7.71 6.95
N PRO A 19 -27.06 -8.69 6.76
CA PRO A 19 -27.54 -9.10 5.44
C PRO A 19 -28.36 -8.02 4.70
N ASP A 20 -28.95 -7.07 5.42
CA ASP A 20 -29.73 -5.96 4.84
C ASP A 20 -28.86 -4.80 4.34
N ILE A 21 -27.54 -4.83 4.57
CA ILE A 21 -26.61 -3.80 4.11
C ILE A 21 -25.90 -4.28 2.84
N GLN A 22 -26.18 -3.63 1.72
CA GLN A 22 -25.45 -3.81 0.48
C GLN A 22 -24.17 -2.96 0.50
N VAL A 23 -23.04 -3.56 0.11
CA VAL A 23 -21.77 -2.87 -0.08
C VAL A 23 -21.43 -2.88 -1.57
N GLU A 24 -21.21 -1.69 -2.13
CA GLU A 24 -20.63 -1.51 -3.45
C GLU A 24 -19.13 -1.19 -3.29
N LEU A 25 -18.28 -1.94 -3.98
CA LEU A 25 -16.82 -1.76 -3.92
C LEU A 25 -16.32 -1.18 -5.24
N VAL A 26 -15.80 0.04 -5.19
CA VAL A 26 -15.11 0.69 -6.30
C VAL A 26 -13.61 0.64 -6.05
N LEU A 27 -12.84 0.27 -7.08
CA LEU A 27 -11.39 0.17 -7.02
C LEU A 27 -10.77 1.19 -7.97
N SER A 28 -10.00 2.11 -7.39
CA SER A 28 -9.32 3.19 -8.11
C SER A 28 -7.94 3.42 -7.48
N GLU A 29 -6.97 3.84 -8.29
CA GLU A 29 -5.67 4.32 -7.82
C GLU A 29 -5.68 5.84 -7.57
N ASN A 30 -6.74 6.53 -7.99
CA ASN A 30 -6.99 7.94 -7.68
C ASN A 30 -7.87 8.05 -6.42
N PRO A 31 -7.57 8.98 -5.51
CA PRO A 31 -8.46 9.29 -4.38
C PRO A 31 -9.86 9.66 -4.87
N ALA A 32 -10.90 9.17 -4.21
CA ALA A 32 -12.28 9.51 -4.56
C ALA A 32 -12.64 10.92 -4.07
N ASP A 33 -13.44 11.65 -4.86
CA ASP A 33 -14.17 12.80 -4.34
C ASP A 33 -15.44 12.27 -3.67
N LEU A 34 -15.43 12.12 -2.35
CA LEU A 34 -16.56 11.53 -1.63
C LEU A 34 -17.89 12.25 -1.91
N SER A 35 -17.86 13.56 -2.20
CA SER A 35 -19.08 14.33 -2.44
C SER A 35 -19.62 14.12 -3.85
N ASN A 36 -18.74 14.15 -4.86
CA ASN A 36 -19.15 14.06 -6.26
C ASN A 36 -19.30 12.61 -6.74
N ASP A 37 -18.49 11.69 -6.24
CA ASP A 37 -18.43 10.29 -6.70
C ASP A 37 -19.46 9.38 -5.99
N HIS A 38 -20.27 9.95 -5.09
CA HIS A 38 -21.29 9.21 -4.33
C HIS A 38 -20.67 8.07 -3.49
N ILE A 39 -19.46 8.28 -2.98
CA ILE A 39 -18.71 7.32 -2.17
C ILE A 39 -18.90 7.63 -0.68
N ASP A 40 -19.43 6.65 0.07
CA ASP A 40 -19.64 6.77 1.52
C ASP A 40 -18.32 6.72 2.31
N ILE A 41 -17.36 5.87 1.89
CA ILE A 41 -16.10 5.58 2.57
C ILE A 41 -14.99 5.38 1.54
N ASP A 42 -13.84 6.03 1.75
CA ASP A 42 -12.64 5.80 0.95
C ASP A 42 -11.47 5.30 1.82
N PHE A 43 -10.66 4.39 1.28
CA PHE A 43 -9.52 3.78 1.95
C PHE A 43 -8.22 4.18 1.25
N ARG A 44 -7.36 4.94 1.95
CA ARG A 44 -6.19 5.61 1.37
C ARG A 44 -4.89 5.27 2.11
N ILE A 45 -3.77 5.19 1.39
CA ILE A 45 -2.43 4.98 1.98
C ILE A 45 -1.78 6.28 2.49
N ALA A 46 -2.19 7.43 1.96
CA ALA A 46 -1.70 8.72 2.41
C ALA A 46 -2.76 9.41 3.27
N PRO A 47 -2.35 10.18 4.30
CA PRO A 47 -3.28 10.98 5.08
C PRO A 47 -4.01 11.97 4.16
N PRO A 48 -5.36 11.97 4.10
CA PRO A 48 -6.10 12.98 3.35
C PRO A 48 -5.82 14.37 3.95
N VAL A 49 -5.67 15.36 3.08
CA VAL A 49 -5.39 16.77 3.44
C VAL A 49 -6.59 17.68 3.12
N GLU A 50 -7.61 17.12 2.50
CA GLU A 50 -8.81 17.82 2.07
C GLU A 50 -9.67 18.27 3.25
N ALA A 51 -10.23 19.47 3.16
CA ALA A 51 -11.17 19.98 4.14
C ALA A 51 -12.51 19.22 4.07
N GLY A 52 -13.22 19.14 5.19
CA GLY A 52 -14.53 18.48 5.25
C GLY A 52 -14.46 16.95 5.19
N ILE A 53 -13.30 16.36 5.48
CA ILE A 53 -13.09 14.90 5.53
C ILE A 53 -12.68 14.50 6.94
N LYS A 54 -13.40 13.54 7.54
CA LYS A 54 -12.93 12.83 8.73
C LYS A 54 -12.07 11.65 8.30
N ARG A 55 -11.02 11.39 9.09
CA ARG A 55 -10.09 10.28 8.84
C ARG A 55 -9.81 9.49 10.11
N ARG A 56 -9.66 8.18 9.95
CA ARG A 56 -9.15 7.26 10.99
C ARG A 56 -8.01 6.45 10.40
N MET A 57 -6.83 6.52 11.00
CA MET A 57 -5.74 5.61 10.66
C MET A 57 -6.09 4.21 11.19
N LEU A 58 -6.06 3.21 10.32
CA LEU A 58 -6.23 1.81 10.68
C LEU A 58 -4.89 1.21 11.12
N PHE A 59 -3.84 1.44 10.34
CA PHE A 59 -2.48 0.98 10.66
C PHE A 59 -1.44 1.82 9.90
N ARG A 60 -0.20 1.84 10.41
CA ARG A 60 0.96 2.40 9.69
C ARG A 60 1.43 1.41 8.62
N SER A 61 1.87 1.94 7.48
CA SER A 61 2.38 1.16 6.36
C SER A 61 3.85 1.50 6.15
N ASP A 62 4.73 0.52 6.37
CA ASP A 62 6.12 0.63 5.93
C ASP A 62 6.20 0.20 4.46
N ARG A 63 7.20 0.68 3.72
CA ARG A 63 7.45 0.19 2.36
C ARG A 63 8.80 -0.50 2.28
N TYR A 64 8.84 -1.59 1.53
CA TYR A 64 10.03 -2.40 1.33
C TYR A 64 10.44 -2.42 -0.14
N LEU A 65 11.75 -2.31 -0.36
CA LEU A 65 12.35 -2.67 -1.62
C LEU A 65 12.39 -4.19 -1.72
N VAL A 66 11.75 -4.73 -2.76
CA VAL A 66 11.66 -6.17 -2.97
C VAL A 66 11.94 -6.56 -4.42
N VAL A 67 12.45 -7.77 -4.61
CA VAL A 67 12.61 -8.40 -5.91
C VAL A 67 12.71 -9.92 -5.74
N SER A 68 12.42 -10.69 -6.80
CA SER A 68 12.67 -12.14 -6.83
C SER A 68 14.16 -12.46 -6.67
N PRO A 69 14.55 -13.52 -5.92
CA PRO A 69 15.93 -13.98 -5.85
C PRO A 69 16.59 -14.21 -7.22
N ALA A 70 15.79 -14.62 -8.22
CA ALA A 70 16.27 -14.89 -9.58
C ALA A 70 16.89 -13.66 -10.26
N TYR A 71 16.48 -12.45 -9.86
CA TYR A 71 17.06 -11.21 -10.39
C TYR A 71 18.56 -11.09 -10.14
N PHE A 72 19.08 -11.72 -9.09
CA PHE A 72 20.50 -11.66 -8.72
C PHE A 72 21.36 -12.77 -9.35
N ILE A 73 20.81 -13.58 -10.26
CA ILE A 73 21.63 -14.53 -11.03
C ILE A 73 22.58 -13.71 -11.93
N GLY A 74 23.87 -13.71 -11.58
CA GLY A 74 24.90 -12.93 -12.27
C GLY A 74 24.92 -11.44 -11.90
N ARG A 75 24.26 -11.02 -10.80
CA ARG A 75 24.29 -9.63 -10.31
C ARG A 75 24.54 -9.60 -8.80
N ASN A 76 25.31 -8.62 -8.34
CA ASN A 76 25.47 -8.38 -6.91
C ASN A 76 24.25 -7.63 -6.37
N PRO A 77 23.73 -7.96 -5.19
CA PRO A 77 22.71 -7.15 -4.51
C PRO A 77 23.22 -5.76 -4.15
N PRO A 78 22.38 -4.71 -4.19
CA PRO A 78 22.77 -3.37 -3.76
C PRO A 78 23.05 -3.36 -2.26
N THR A 79 24.16 -2.76 -1.86
CA THR A 79 24.56 -2.59 -0.45
C THR A 79 24.34 -1.18 0.09
N SER A 80 23.94 -0.25 -0.79
CA SER A 80 23.60 1.13 -0.45
C SER A 80 22.49 1.67 -1.36
N PRO A 81 21.76 2.72 -0.93
CA PRO A 81 20.72 3.34 -1.75
C PRO A 81 21.23 3.80 -3.14
N GLU A 82 22.45 4.35 -3.22
CA GLU A 82 23.01 4.88 -4.47
C GLU A 82 23.23 3.79 -5.54
N GLU A 83 23.54 2.56 -5.11
CA GLU A 83 23.74 1.43 -6.03
C GLU A 83 22.46 1.05 -6.79
N LEU A 84 21.28 1.48 -6.33
CA LEU A 84 20.03 1.26 -7.06
C LEU A 84 20.05 1.86 -8.47
N LYS A 85 20.87 2.88 -8.71
CA LYS A 85 21.10 3.46 -10.05
C LYS A 85 21.73 2.46 -11.04
N LEU A 86 22.37 1.39 -10.54
CA LEU A 86 22.97 0.32 -11.33
C LEU A 86 22.00 -0.86 -11.54
N HIS A 87 20.80 -0.79 -10.98
CA HIS A 87 19.78 -1.83 -11.05
C HIS A 87 18.57 -1.38 -11.87
N ARG A 88 17.85 -2.36 -12.42
CA ARG A 88 16.51 -2.12 -12.96
C ARG A 88 15.58 -1.82 -11.78
N CYS A 89 15.01 -0.63 -11.77
CA CYS A 89 13.92 -0.26 -10.87
C CYS A 89 12.61 -0.24 -11.66
N VAL A 90 11.53 -0.62 -11.00
CA VAL A 90 10.16 -0.52 -11.52
C VAL A 90 9.38 0.39 -10.57
N ALA A 91 8.79 1.44 -11.13
CA ALA A 91 8.25 2.54 -10.34
C ALA A 91 6.74 2.65 -10.44
N TYR A 92 6.15 3.16 -9.36
CA TYR A 92 4.78 3.65 -9.38
C TYR A 92 4.70 4.91 -10.23
N SER A 93 3.68 5.02 -11.08
CA SER A 93 3.40 6.25 -11.84
C SER A 93 3.11 7.39 -10.87
N MET A 94 3.86 8.49 -10.97
CA MET A 94 3.69 9.68 -10.13
C MET A 94 3.62 10.95 -11.00
N PRO A 95 2.76 11.92 -10.65
CA PRO A 95 2.79 13.24 -11.28
C PRO A 95 4.09 13.96 -10.95
N GLY A 96 4.77 14.55 -11.94
CA GLY A 96 5.97 15.38 -11.72
C GLY A 96 7.15 15.08 -12.64
N SER A 97 8.35 15.54 -12.24
CA SER A 97 9.55 15.62 -13.08
C SER A 97 10.50 14.44 -13.00
N GLY A 98 10.17 13.35 -12.28
CA GLY A 98 11.03 12.17 -12.23
C GLY A 98 10.60 11.13 -11.20
N TYR A 99 11.39 10.07 -11.09
CA TYR A 99 11.20 8.99 -10.14
C TYR A 99 12.34 8.98 -9.14
N SER A 100 12.00 9.09 -7.86
CA SER A 100 12.94 9.01 -6.76
C SER A 100 12.37 8.22 -5.60
N TRP A 101 13.28 7.62 -4.83
CA TRP A 101 12.98 7.03 -3.54
C TRP A 101 13.80 7.74 -2.47
N ARG A 102 13.15 8.03 -1.35
CA ARG A 102 13.76 8.62 -0.17
C ARG A 102 14.05 7.54 0.85
N PHE A 103 15.26 7.56 1.39
CA PHE A 103 15.80 6.62 2.34
C PHE A 103 16.07 7.35 3.64
N ARG A 104 15.78 6.72 4.78
CA ARG A 104 16.13 7.24 6.10
C ARG A 104 16.80 6.15 6.93
N LYS A 105 17.96 6.48 7.50
CA LYS A 105 18.71 5.65 8.46
C LYS A 105 19.40 6.55 9.47
N ASP A 106 19.25 6.27 10.76
CA ASP A 106 19.85 7.06 11.85
C ASP A 106 19.58 8.57 11.76
N ASN A 107 18.34 8.94 11.40
CA ASN A 107 17.88 10.32 11.11
C ASN A 107 18.59 11.04 9.94
N VAL A 108 19.39 10.32 9.16
CA VAL A 108 19.96 10.83 7.91
C VAL A 108 19.06 10.43 6.76
N GLU A 109 18.61 11.42 6.00
CA GLU A 109 17.81 11.22 4.79
C GLU A 109 18.68 11.32 3.53
N THR A 110 18.38 10.48 2.55
CA THR A 110 19.00 10.54 1.22
C THR A 110 17.94 10.26 0.17
N GLU A 111 17.98 10.99 -0.93
CA GLU A 111 17.08 10.80 -2.05
C GLU A 111 17.86 10.25 -3.25
N VAL A 112 17.35 9.16 -3.82
CA VAL A 112 17.96 8.52 -4.98
C VAL A 112 16.99 8.63 -6.15
N SER A 113 17.35 9.47 -7.12
CA SER A 113 16.65 9.55 -8.40
C SER A 113 17.17 8.50 -9.37
N PHE A 114 16.28 7.89 -10.14
CA PHE A 114 16.59 6.84 -11.10
C PHE A 114 15.67 6.89 -12.32
N GLN A 115 16.08 6.24 -13.41
CA GLN A 115 15.24 6.03 -14.58
C GLN A 115 14.55 4.67 -14.46
N PRO A 116 13.21 4.61 -14.36
CA PRO A 116 12.53 3.32 -14.23
C PRO A 116 12.61 2.54 -15.53
N SER A 117 12.82 1.22 -15.41
CA SER A 117 12.72 0.29 -16.53
C SER A 117 11.27 0.03 -16.95
N HIS A 118 10.36 0.05 -15.98
CA HIS A 118 8.92 -0.01 -16.19
C HIS A 118 8.21 0.92 -15.20
N VAL A 119 7.04 1.39 -15.62
CA VAL A 119 6.17 2.23 -14.80
C VAL A 119 4.78 1.63 -14.81
N SER A 120 4.14 1.57 -13.65
CA SER A 120 2.73 1.19 -13.54
C SER A 120 2.05 2.03 -12.47
N ASN A 121 0.76 2.31 -12.64
CA ASN A 121 -0.05 2.96 -11.62
C ASN A 121 -0.63 1.97 -10.60
N ASN A 122 -0.38 0.67 -10.73
CA ASN A 122 -1.05 -0.36 -9.93
C ASN A 122 -0.06 -1.29 -9.22
N GLY A 123 -0.21 -1.41 -7.90
CA GLY A 123 0.72 -2.15 -7.05
C GLY A 123 0.76 -3.66 -7.28
N ILE A 124 -0.34 -4.25 -7.77
CA ILE A 124 -0.37 -5.67 -8.14
C ILE A 124 0.48 -5.89 -9.39
N ALA A 125 0.41 -5.00 -10.37
CA ALA A 125 1.30 -5.07 -11.53
C ALA A 125 2.79 -4.92 -11.14
N LEU A 126 3.12 -3.98 -10.24
CA LEU A 126 4.48 -3.88 -9.68
C LEU A 126 4.90 -5.18 -8.98
N LEU A 127 4.02 -5.79 -8.18
CA LEU A 127 4.30 -7.04 -7.49
C LEU A 127 4.62 -8.17 -8.47
N GLU A 128 3.89 -8.27 -9.58
CA GLU A 128 4.18 -9.26 -10.63
C GLU A 128 5.52 -9.01 -11.31
N PHE A 129 5.88 -7.76 -11.64
CA PHE A 129 7.21 -7.45 -12.16
C PHE A 129 8.32 -7.90 -11.20
N ALA A 130 8.13 -7.68 -9.90
CA ALA A 130 9.09 -8.12 -8.88
C ALA A 130 9.22 -9.65 -8.83
N ARG A 131 8.10 -10.38 -8.88
CA ARG A 131 8.05 -11.85 -8.88
C ARG A 131 8.72 -12.43 -10.14
N MET A 132 8.54 -11.79 -11.29
CA MET A 132 9.18 -12.16 -12.55
C MET A 132 10.66 -11.78 -12.63
N GLY A 133 11.18 -11.01 -11.66
CA GLY A 133 12.58 -10.57 -11.65
C GLY A 133 12.88 -9.46 -12.67
N GLU A 134 11.88 -8.67 -13.06
CA GLU A 134 12.05 -7.57 -14.03
C GLU A 134 12.64 -6.29 -13.42
N GLY A 135 12.77 -6.23 -12.09
CA GLY A 135 13.44 -5.16 -11.38
C GLY A 135 13.04 -5.05 -9.92
N ILE A 136 13.73 -4.18 -9.21
CA ILE A 136 13.46 -3.83 -7.82
C ILE A 136 12.21 -2.93 -7.79
N VAL A 137 11.27 -3.25 -6.90
CA VAL A 137 10.06 -2.43 -6.67
C VAL A 137 10.00 -1.96 -5.22
N LEU A 138 9.32 -0.84 -5.00
CA LEU A 138 8.95 -0.36 -3.67
C LEU A 138 7.45 -0.61 -3.45
N LEU A 139 7.11 -1.46 -2.49
CA LEU A 139 5.72 -1.83 -2.18
C LEU A 139 5.47 -1.80 -0.66
N ASP A 140 4.22 -1.62 -0.27
CA ASP A 140 3.81 -1.68 1.13
C ASP A 140 4.10 -3.05 1.75
N ASP A 141 4.57 -3.06 2.99
CA ASP A 141 4.99 -4.23 3.77
C ASP A 141 3.90 -5.30 3.83
N TYR A 142 2.65 -4.88 4.06
CA TYR A 142 1.49 -5.76 4.14
C TYR A 142 1.21 -6.49 2.82
N THR A 143 1.56 -5.89 1.67
CA THR A 143 1.32 -6.49 0.35
C THR A 143 2.32 -7.60 0.10
N VAL A 144 3.60 -7.35 0.39
CA VAL A 144 4.70 -8.26 0.07
C VAL A 144 4.93 -9.32 1.15
N HIS A 145 4.21 -9.23 2.27
CA HIS A 145 4.41 -10.09 3.44
C HIS A 145 4.44 -11.58 3.10
N LYS A 146 3.43 -12.09 2.37
CA LYS A 146 3.34 -13.50 1.98
C LYS A 146 4.49 -13.93 1.06
N ASP A 147 4.90 -13.06 0.14
CA ASP A 147 6.02 -13.32 -0.75
C ASP A 147 7.37 -13.36 -0.03
N LEU A 148 7.54 -12.52 1.00
CA LEU A 148 8.73 -12.53 1.85
C LEU A 148 8.77 -13.80 2.72
N LEU A 149 7.65 -14.17 3.36
CA LEU A 149 7.56 -15.39 4.17
C LEU A 149 7.83 -16.65 3.34
N SER A 150 7.27 -16.73 2.14
CA SER A 150 7.47 -17.85 1.20
C SER A 150 8.79 -17.77 0.41
N ARG A 151 9.62 -16.75 0.66
CA ARG A 151 10.89 -16.50 -0.04
C ARG A 151 10.76 -16.37 -1.57
N ARG A 152 9.57 -16.05 -2.07
CA ARG A 152 9.35 -15.70 -3.49
C ARG A 152 9.96 -14.33 -3.82
N LEU A 153 10.00 -13.44 -2.83
CA LEU A 153 10.70 -12.17 -2.90
C LEU A 153 11.70 -12.06 -1.74
N VAL A 154 12.72 -11.23 -1.93
CA VAL A 154 13.66 -10.84 -0.88
C VAL A 154 13.57 -9.34 -0.64
N ARG A 155 13.68 -8.93 0.63
CA ARG A 155 13.78 -7.51 1.02
C ARG A 155 15.22 -7.03 0.86
N LEU A 156 15.39 -5.86 0.27
CA LEU A 156 16.67 -5.19 0.09
C LEU A 156 16.81 -4.02 1.06
N LEU A 157 18.05 -3.69 1.43
CA LEU A 157 18.40 -2.56 2.29
C LEU A 157 17.54 -2.49 3.57
N PRO A 158 17.39 -3.58 4.35
CA PRO A 158 16.46 -3.66 5.49
C PRO A 158 16.75 -2.67 6.63
N GLU A 159 17.95 -2.13 6.68
CA GLU A 159 18.40 -1.10 7.63
C GLU A 159 17.90 0.31 7.28
N TYR A 160 17.28 0.51 6.12
CA TYR A 160 16.69 1.78 5.71
C TYR A 160 15.16 1.72 5.79
N GLN A 161 14.56 2.81 6.26
CA GLN A 161 13.19 3.15 5.89
C GLN A 161 13.19 3.71 4.47
N VAL A 162 12.22 3.34 3.65
CA VAL A 162 12.15 3.75 2.24
C VAL A 162 10.75 4.22 1.90
N THR A 163 10.63 5.30 1.14
CA THR A 163 9.35 5.84 0.68
C THR A 163 9.49 6.57 -0.65
N ASN A 164 8.41 6.64 -1.44
CA ASN A 164 8.29 7.53 -2.60
C ASN A 164 7.30 8.69 -2.34
N SER A 165 6.82 8.83 -1.11
CA SER A 165 5.77 9.78 -0.71
C SER A 165 6.13 10.43 0.62
N SER A 166 5.87 9.78 1.75
CA SER A 166 6.17 10.22 3.12
C SER A 166 6.59 9.03 3.99
N PHE A 167 7.28 9.30 5.09
CA PHE A 167 7.63 8.30 6.12
C PHE A 167 6.49 8.07 7.14
N GLU A 168 5.36 8.76 6.95
CA GLU A 168 4.19 8.71 7.84
C GLU A 168 2.97 8.07 7.16
N ASP A 169 3.20 7.31 6.08
CA ASP A 169 2.14 6.62 5.34
C ASP A 169 1.46 5.53 6.19
N GLY A 170 0.20 5.27 5.89
CA GLY A 170 -0.62 4.30 6.60
C GLY A 170 -1.98 4.12 5.94
N MET A 171 -2.67 3.03 6.23
CA MET A 171 -4.03 2.85 5.72
C MET A 171 -5.01 3.69 6.55
N TYR A 172 -5.71 4.61 5.90
CA TYR A 172 -6.75 5.44 6.48
C TYR A 172 -8.10 5.07 5.91
N ALA A 173 -9.13 5.05 6.76
CA ALA A 173 -10.52 5.14 6.31
C ALA A 173 -10.98 6.59 6.41
N THR A 174 -11.62 7.09 5.36
CA THR A 174 -12.05 8.50 5.24
C THR A 174 -13.54 8.57 4.90
N ILE A 175 -14.22 9.58 5.46
CA ILE A 175 -15.64 9.86 5.24
C ILE A 175 -15.87 11.37 5.16
N ILE A 176 -16.98 11.80 4.57
CA ILE A 176 -17.41 13.20 4.64
C ILE A 176 -17.64 13.59 6.10
N ASP A 177 -17.15 14.76 6.50
CA ASP A 177 -17.47 15.40 7.78
C ASP A 177 -18.90 15.90 7.76
N SER A 178 -19.83 14.95 7.91
CA SER A 178 -21.24 15.19 8.11
C SER A 178 -21.68 14.57 9.44
N LEU A 179 -22.62 15.23 10.10
CA LEU A 179 -23.26 14.72 11.32
C LEU A 179 -24.79 14.77 11.15
N PRO A 180 -25.50 13.70 11.54
CA PRO A 180 -24.98 12.44 12.09
C PRO A 180 -24.38 11.52 11.02
N ILE A 181 -23.37 10.74 11.38
CA ILE A 181 -22.83 9.68 10.50
C ILE A 181 -23.87 8.54 10.41
N PRO A 182 -24.29 8.12 9.19
CA PRO A 182 -25.21 7.01 9.02
C PRO A 182 -24.76 5.72 9.72
N THR A 183 -25.69 5.00 10.35
CA THR A 183 -25.37 3.78 11.12
C THR A 183 -24.68 2.70 10.28
N LYS A 184 -25.09 2.53 9.00
CA LYS A 184 -24.45 1.58 8.07
C LYS A 184 -22.94 1.83 7.91
N ILE A 185 -22.55 3.11 7.80
CA ILE A 185 -21.15 3.53 7.63
C ILE A 185 -20.37 3.22 8.90
N ARG A 186 -20.91 3.60 10.07
CA ARG A 186 -20.27 3.32 11.36
C ARG A 186 -20.07 1.81 11.58
N LEU A 187 -21.10 0.99 11.34
CA LEU A 187 -21.02 -0.46 11.49
C LEU A 187 -19.93 -1.06 10.61
N PHE A 188 -19.85 -0.64 9.34
CA PHE A 188 -18.82 -1.13 8.43
C PHE A 188 -17.41 -0.70 8.83
N LEU A 189 -17.23 0.59 9.20
CA LEU A 189 -15.94 1.11 9.66
C LEU A 189 -15.45 0.43 10.94
N ASP A 190 -16.33 0.25 11.93
CA ASP A 190 -15.99 -0.43 13.18
C ASP A 190 -15.66 -1.90 12.94
N PHE A 191 -16.41 -2.57 12.05
CA PHE A 191 -16.12 -3.94 11.64
C PHE A 191 -14.74 -4.04 10.98
N VAL A 192 -14.45 -3.24 9.94
CA VAL A 192 -13.15 -3.26 9.25
C VAL A 192 -12.01 -2.96 10.23
N ALA A 193 -12.16 -1.93 11.06
CA ALA A 193 -11.14 -1.57 12.05
C ALA A 193 -10.87 -2.71 13.05
N SER A 194 -11.90 -3.42 13.50
CA SER A 194 -11.73 -4.58 14.39
C SER A 194 -10.93 -5.74 13.79
N ARG A 195 -10.82 -5.80 12.46
CA ARG A 195 -10.13 -6.87 11.72
C ARG A 195 -8.72 -6.53 11.27
N VAL A 196 -8.41 -5.24 11.09
CA VAL A 196 -7.15 -4.82 10.46
C VAL A 196 -6.37 -3.80 11.28
N SER A 197 -6.99 -3.12 12.26
CA SER A 197 -6.32 -2.03 12.96
C SER A 197 -5.24 -2.54 13.91
N GLY A 198 -4.10 -1.85 13.92
CA GLY A 198 -2.95 -2.19 14.75
C GLY A 198 -1.83 -2.90 13.98
N SER A 199 -0.71 -3.13 14.68
CA SER A 199 0.53 -3.61 14.05
C SER A 199 0.48 -5.07 13.63
N GLU A 200 -0.28 -5.91 14.31
CA GLU A 200 -0.30 -7.36 14.10
C GLU A 200 -1.34 -7.75 13.03
N LEU A 201 -2.53 -7.16 13.11
CA LEU A 201 -3.67 -7.53 12.26
C LEU A 201 -3.53 -7.09 10.79
N ARG A 202 -2.62 -6.15 10.50
CA ARG A 202 -2.39 -5.67 9.13
C ARG A 202 -1.89 -6.75 8.16
N PHE A 203 -1.20 -7.77 8.68
CA PHE A 203 -0.68 -8.88 7.89
C PHE A 203 -1.70 -10.01 7.74
N SER A 204 -2.41 -10.37 8.81
CA SER A 204 -3.39 -11.46 8.80
C SER A 204 -4.54 -11.22 7.82
N ALA A 205 -4.91 -9.95 7.60
CA ALA A 205 -5.94 -9.58 6.65
C ALA A 205 -5.61 -9.95 5.19
N TYR A 206 -4.32 -10.10 4.86
CA TYR A 206 -3.83 -10.54 3.55
C TYR A 206 -3.59 -12.05 3.45
N GLU A 207 -3.46 -12.75 4.58
CA GLU A 207 -3.23 -14.19 4.61
C GLU A 207 -4.51 -14.97 4.25
N SER A 208 -5.68 -14.43 4.61
CA SER A 208 -6.98 -15.08 4.43
C SER A 208 -7.52 -15.06 2.98
N THR A 209 -6.88 -14.33 2.07
CA THR A 209 -7.48 -13.99 0.75
C THR A 209 -6.76 -14.59 -0.47
N MET A 210 -5.79 -15.51 -0.30
CA MET A 210 -5.16 -16.23 -1.42
C MET A 210 -4.74 -17.64 -1.05
#